data_AF-A0A926APX6-F1
#
_entry.id   AF-A0A926APX6-F1
#
_cell.length_a   1.000
_cell.length_b   1.000
_cell.length_c   1.000
_cell.angle_alpha   90.00
_cell.angle_beta   90.00
_cell.angle_gamma   90.00
#
_symmetry.space_group_name_H-M   'P 1'
#
loop_
_entity.id
_entity.type
_entity.pdbx_description
1 polymer ?
#
loop_
_entity_poly.entity_id
_entity_poly.type
_entity_poly.pdbx_seq_one_letter_code
_entity_poly.pdbx_strand_id
1 'polypeptide(L)'
;MLTFYLSHYFICIIALSFFYLIGFFILRFTKPAFAQKGFFSDVFFSLFIGLTIFVTLYALLKTQFHSIHILFLLIAIFSWLEHQKFSQKSDSLSPTPVFKADWKQLLMIFTGFSLVFTFNSLLTLKEVSVPDHIFYSRIAYYINLTGEENDYYIANVLDKNFRGATPYHFYELWLAGALTSV
;
A
#
# COMPACT_ATOMS: atom_id res chain seq x y z
N MET A 1 -14.78 -20.14 11.68
CA MET A 1 -14.05 -20.04 10.40
C MET A 1 -14.84 -19.30 9.34
N LEU A 2 -16.03 -19.77 8.93
CA LEU A 2 -16.83 -19.08 7.88
C LEU A 2 -17.21 -17.63 8.24
N THR A 3 -17.73 -17.39 9.45
CA THR A 3 -18.09 -16.04 9.91
C THR A 3 -16.88 -15.10 9.94
N PHE A 4 -15.72 -15.60 10.38
CA PHE A 4 -14.45 -14.87 10.38
C PHE A 4 -14.02 -14.52 8.95
N TYR A 5 -14.06 -15.48 8.02
CA TYR A 5 -13.75 -15.23 6.62
C TYR A 5 -14.69 -14.20 6.00
N LEU A 6 -16.00 -14.34 6.21
CA LEU A 6 -16.99 -13.43 5.65
C LEU A 6 -16.83 -12.01 6.20
N SER A 7 -16.59 -11.84 7.50
CA SER A 7 -16.38 -10.50 8.08
C SER A 7 -15.14 -9.81 7.48
N HIS A 8 -14.02 -10.51 7.36
CA HIS A 8 -12.78 -9.95 6.80
C HIS A 8 -12.89 -9.69 5.29
N TYR A 9 -13.65 -10.52 4.58
CA TYR A 9 -13.95 -10.30 3.16
C TYR A 9 -14.69 -8.99 2.92
N PHE A 10 -15.75 -8.70 3.71
CA PHE A 10 -16.48 -7.44 3.59
C PHE A 10 -15.64 -6.23 4.01
N ILE A 11 -14.84 -6.36 5.08
CA ILE A 11 -13.88 -5.31 5.48
C ILE A 11 -12.91 -5.00 4.32
N CYS A 12 -12.37 -6.04 3.67
CA CYS A 12 -11.48 -5.87 2.54
C CYS A 12 -12.16 -5.16 1.35
N ILE A 13 -13.40 -5.54 1.00
CA ILE A 13 -14.16 -4.85 -0.05
C ILE A 13 -14.39 -3.38 0.28
N ILE A 14 -14.77 -3.08 1.52
CA ILE A 14 -15.01 -1.70 1.98
C ILE A 14 -13.72 -0.90 1.91
N ALA A 15 -12.61 -1.45 2.41
CA ALA A 15 -11.29 -0.80 2.36
C ALA A 15 -10.83 -0.54 0.91
N LEU A 16 -10.93 -1.54 0.03
CA LEU A 16 -10.59 -1.39 -1.38
C LEU A 16 -11.48 -0.34 -2.07
N SER A 17 -12.78 -0.34 -1.80
CA SER A 17 -13.71 0.64 -2.35
C SER A 17 -13.36 2.05 -1.87
N PHE A 18 -13.02 2.20 -0.59
CA PHE A 18 -12.58 3.46 0.00
C PHE A 18 -11.29 3.98 -0.65
N PHE A 19 -10.27 3.13 -0.79
CA PHE A 19 -9.02 3.52 -1.48
C PHE A 19 -9.26 3.86 -2.94
N TYR A 20 -10.07 3.06 -3.64
CA TYR A 20 -10.46 3.35 -5.02
C TYR A 20 -11.10 4.72 -5.15
N LEU A 21 -12.04 5.08 -4.27
CA LEU A 21 -12.70 6.38 -4.30
C LEU A 21 -11.71 7.54 -4.08
N ILE A 22 -10.80 7.43 -3.10
CA ILE A 22 -9.76 8.44 -2.87
C ILE A 22 -8.93 8.66 -4.14
N GLY A 23 -8.38 7.58 -4.71
CA GLY A 23 -7.54 7.72 -5.89
C GLY A 23 -8.30 8.14 -7.13
N PHE A 24 -9.56 7.70 -7.29
CA PHE A 24 -10.44 8.14 -8.37
C PHE A 24 -10.66 9.65 -8.35
N PHE A 25 -10.95 10.23 -7.17
CA PHE A 25 -11.12 11.67 -7.05
C PHE A 25 -9.81 12.41 -7.35
N ILE A 26 -8.70 11.95 -6.78
CA ILE A 26 -7.39 12.58 -6.98
C ILE A 26 -6.99 12.56 -8.46
N LEU A 27 -7.09 11.39 -9.10
CA LEU A 27 -6.85 11.24 -10.54
C LEU A 27 -7.74 12.14 -11.39
N ARG A 28 -8.98 12.39 -10.98
CA ARG A 28 -9.89 13.30 -11.70
C ARG A 28 -9.40 14.74 -11.69
N PHE A 29 -8.79 15.20 -10.61
CA PHE A 29 -8.18 16.53 -10.51
C PHE A 29 -6.78 16.60 -11.15
N THR A 30 -6.07 15.48 -11.21
CA THR A 30 -4.73 15.36 -11.80
C THR A 30 -4.76 14.79 -13.22
N LYS A 31 -5.93 14.75 -13.87
CA LYS A 31 -6.18 14.10 -15.18
C LYS A 31 -5.14 14.36 -16.29
N PRO A 32 -4.52 15.55 -16.40
CA PRO A 32 -3.51 15.78 -17.43
C PRO A 32 -2.24 14.94 -17.26
N ALA A 33 -1.89 14.50 -16.04
CA ALA A 33 -0.60 13.85 -15.80
C ALA A 33 -0.57 12.33 -15.89
N PHE A 34 -1.72 11.69 -15.78
CA PHE A 34 -1.81 10.24 -15.77
C PHE A 34 -2.89 9.79 -16.74
N ALA A 35 -2.79 10.24 -17.99
CA ALA A 35 -3.69 9.87 -19.08
C ALA A 35 -3.49 8.39 -19.44
N GLN A 36 -3.99 7.51 -18.58
CA GLN A 36 -4.03 6.07 -18.80
C GLN A 36 -5.25 5.73 -19.66
N LYS A 37 -5.14 4.68 -20.46
CA LYS A 37 -6.24 4.20 -21.30
C LYS A 37 -6.64 2.80 -20.86
N GLY A 38 -7.86 2.66 -20.34
CA GLY A 38 -8.52 1.38 -20.15
C GLY A 38 -8.98 1.13 -18.72
N PHE A 39 -10.12 0.45 -18.58
CA PHE A 39 -10.81 0.22 -17.32
C PHE A 39 -9.92 -0.36 -16.21
N PHE A 40 -9.18 -1.44 -16.49
CA PHE A 40 -8.32 -2.07 -15.47
C PHE A 40 -7.15 -1.20 -15.03
N SER A 41 -6.60 -0.41 -15.97
CA SER A 41 -5.56 0.56 -15.66
C SER A 41 -6.13 1.64 -14.73
N ASP A 42 -7.31 2.18 -15.05
CA ASP A 42 -7.97 3.19 -14.24
C ASP A 42 -8.26 2.68 -12.82
N VAL A 43 -8.74 1.43 -12.69
CA VAL A 43 -8.98 0.79 -11.39
C VAL A 43 -7.68 0.60 -10.61
N PHE A 44 -6.64 0.05 -11.24
CA PHE A 44 -5.36 -0.20 -10.61
C PHE A 44 -4.71 1.10 -10.10
N PHE A 45 -4.62 2.13 -10.96
CA PHE A 45 -4.03 3.41 -10.57
C PHE A 45 -4.86 4.14 -9.51
N SER A 46 -6.19 4.06 -9.58
CA SER A 46 -7.05 4.62 -8.53
C SER A 46 -6.82 3.93 -7.19
N LEU A 47 -6.75 2.59 -7.16
CA LEU A 47 -6.43 1.85 -5.94
C LEU A 47 -5.04 2.20 -5.42
N PHE A 48 -4.03 2.16 -6.29
CA PHE A 48 -2.63 2.42 -5.92
C PHE A 48 -2.44 3.82 -5.34
N ILE A 49 -2.96 4.85 -6.00
CA ILE A 49 -2.86 6.25 -5.56
C ILE A 49 -3.63 6.46 -4.26
N GLY A 50 -4.86 5.94 -4.17
CA GLY A 50 -5.66 6.10 -2.97
C GLY A 50 -5.05 5.45 -1.74
N LEU A 51 -4.51 4.24 -1.91
CA LEU A 51 -3.82 3.49 -0.87
C LEU A 51 -2.52 4.20 -0.45
N THR A 52 -1.72 4.67 -1.42
CA THR A 52 -0.47 5.44 -1.18
C THR A 52 -0.74 6.70 -0.39
N ILE A 53 -1.75 7.47 -0.78
CA ILE A 53 -2.07 8.74 -0.14
C ILE A 53 -2.63 8.49 1.25
N PHE A 54 -3.51 7.50 1.42
CA PHE A 54 -4.04 7.16 2.73
C PHE A 54 -2.94 6.75 3.72
N VAL A 55 -2.07 5.81 3.34
CA VAL A 55 -0.97 5.34 4.20
C VAL A 55 -0.01 6.49 4.51
N THR A 56 0.34 7.30 3.51
CA THR A 56 1.25 8.44 3.71
C THR A 56 0.65 9.48 4.67
N LEU A 57 -0.63 9.84 4.50
CA LEU A 57 -1.30 10.78 5.39
C LEU A 57 -1.41 10.22 6.81
N TYR A 58 -1.79 8.95 6.95
CA TYR A 58 -1.83 8.28 8.25
C TYR A 58 -0.46 8.30 8.94
N ALA A 59 0.60 7.94 8.21
CA ALA A 59 1.96 7.94 8.73
C ALA A 59 2.42 9.35 9.15
N LEU A 60 2.14 10.37 8.34
CA LEU A 60 2.46 11.77 8.68
C LEU A 60 1.72 12.25 9.93
N LEU A 61 0.44 11.91 10.06
CA LEU A 61 -0.36 12.28 11.24
C LEU A 61 0.18 11.60 12.51
N LYS A 62 0.49 10.31 12.45
CA LYS A 62 0.98 9.55 13.60
C LYS A 62 2.40 9.93 14.01
N THR A 63 3.28 10.20 13.04
CA THR A 63 4.69 10.61 13.29
C THR A 63 4.85 12.11 13.56
N GLN A 64 3.77 12.90 13.56
CA GLN A 64 3.83 14.37 13.63
C GLN A 64 4.78 14.96 12.56
N PHE A 65 4.64 14.49 11.32
CA PHE A 65 5.45 14.87 10.14
C PHE A 65 6.91 14.38 10.13
N HIS A 66 7.31 13.48 11.03
CA HIS A 66 8.66 12.87 11.03
C HIS A 66 8.73 11.54 10.24
N SER A 67 7.87 11.34 9.23
CA SER A 67 7.82 10.07 8.46
C SER A 67 8.68 10.09 7.20
N ILE A 68 9.35 8.97 6.92
CA ILE A 68 10.05 8.73 5.65
C ILE A 68 9.09 8.66 4.44
N HIS A 69 7.80 8.41 4.68
CA HIS A 69 6.78 8.35 3.63
C HIS A 69 6.60 9.69 2.90
N ILE A 70 7.16 10.79 3.42
CA ILE A 70 7.28 12.06 2.69
C ILE A 70 8.02 11.90 1.35
N LEU A 71 8.90 10.91 1.23
CA LEU A 71 9.57 10.60 -0.03
C LEU A 71 8.58 10.25 -1.14
N PHE A 72 7.48 9.56 -0.82
CA PHE A 72 6.44 9.25 -1.82
C PHE A 72 5.74 10.52 -2.33
N LEU A 73 5.52 11.52 -1.46
CA LEU A 73 5.00 12.81 -1.89
C LEU A 73 5.99 13.54 -2.80
N LEU A 74 7.28 13.52 -2.47
CA LEU A 74 8.31 14.13 -3.30
C LEU A 74 8.39 13.46 -4.68
N ILE A 75 8.39 12.12 -4.73
CA ILE A 75 8.36 11.37 -6.01
C ILE A 75 7.10 11.73 -6.82
N ALA A 76 5.94 11.84 -6.17
CA ALA A 76 4.70 12.22 -6.83
C ALA A 76 4.78 13.66 -7.40
N ILE A 77 5.31 14.60 -6.62
CA ILE A 77 5.50 16.00 -7.06
C ILE A 77 6.50 16.08 -8.22
N PHE A 78 7.65 15.41 -8.13
CA PHE A 78 8.64 15.43 -9.21
C PHE A 78 8.10 14.79 -10.49
N SER A 79 7.44 13.63 -10.39
CA SER A 79 6.80 12.98 -11.55
C SER A 79 5.74 13.88 -12.18
N TRP A 80 4.96 14.59 -11.37
CA TRP A 80 3.97 15.55 -11.83
C TRP A 80 4.62 16.73 -12.57
N LEU A 81 5.67 17.33 -12.00
CA LEU A 81 6.41 18.44 -12.60
C LEU A 81 7.10 18.04 -13.91
N GLU A 82 7.68 16.83 -13.96
CA GLU A 82 8.31 16.29 -15.16
C GLU A 82 7.29 16.05 -16.27
N HIS A 83 6.13 15.46 -15.93
CA HIS A 83 5.07 15.25 -16.89
C HIS A 83 4.55 16.55 -17.51
N GLN A 84 4.40 17.60 -16.71
CA GLN A 84 4.00 18.92 -17.25
C GLN A 84 4.97 19.45 -18.31
N LYS A 85 6.28 19.16 -18.17
CA LYS A 85 7.30 19.56 -19.16
C LYS A 85 7.23 18.73 -20.44
N PHE A 86 6.94 17.43 -20.35
CA PHE A 86 6.84 16.53 -21.51
C PHE A 86 5.53 16.69 -22.29
N SER A 87 4.43 16.98 -21.61
CA SER A 87 3.13 17.20 -22.26
C SER A 87 3.13 18.40 -23.22
N GLN A 88 4.09 19.33 -23.09
CA GLN A 88 4.26 20.47 -24.00
C GLN A 88 5.13 20.17 -25.23
N LYS A 89 5.82 19.02 -25.28
CA LYS A 89 6.79 18.67 -26.34
C LYS A 89 6.37 17.49 -27.23
N SER A 90 5.24 16.85 -26.95
CA SER A 90 4.88 15.55 -27.54
C SER A 90 3.93 15.69 -28.75
N ASP A 91 4.45 16.12 -29.89
CA ASP A 91 3.72 16.09 -31.17
C ASP A 91 4.26 15.07 -32.20
N SER A 92 5.24 14.21 -31.90
CA SER A 92 5.80 13.35 -32.98
C SER A 92 6.45 12.01 -32.61
N LEU A 93 6.23 11.46 -31.41
CA LEU A 93 6.76 10.12 -31.11
C LEU A 93 5.77 9.04 -31.56
N SER A 94 6.18 8.30 -32.61
CA SER A 94 5.50 7.10 -33.06
C SER A 94 5.48 6.04 -31.94
N PRO A 95 4.34 5.35 -31.71
CA PRO A 95 4.22 4.40 -30.62
C PRO A 95 5.15 3.21 -30.87
N THR A 96 6.16 3.04 -30.03
CA THR A 96 6.94 1.80 -29.93
C THR A 96 6.00 0.62 -29.70
N PRO A 97 6.30 -0.58 -30.22
CA PRO A 97 5.45 -1.75 -30.04
C PRO A 97 5.29 -2.06 -28.55
N VAL A 98 4.12 -1.72 -28.02
CA VAL A 98 3.71 -2.08 -26.66
C VAL A 98 3.55 -3.58 -26.62
N PHE A 99 4.27 -4.25 -25.72
CA PHE A 99 4.10 -5.66 -25.42
C PHE A 99 2.63 -5.90 -25.05
N LYS A 100 1.82 -6.42 -25.98
CA LYS A 100 0.40 -6.74 -25.74
C LYS A 100 0.35 -8.05 -24.97
N ALA A 101 0.63 -7.99 -23.67
CA ALA A 101 0.33 -9.11 -22.79
C ALA A 101 -1.19 -9.36 -22.83
N ASP A 102 -1.61 -10.58 -23.16
CA ASP A 102 -3.02 -10.95 -23.09
C ASP A 102 -3.44 -10.92 -21.63
N TRP A 103 -4.35 -10.02 -21.28
CA TRP A 103 -4.84 -9.85 -19.92
C TRP A 103 -5.43 -11.15 -19.35
N LYS A 104 -5.93 -12.05 -20.22
CA LYS A 104 -6.40 -13.38 -19.80
C LYS A 104 -5.26 -14.26 -19.30
N GLN A 105 -4.09 -14.19 -19.94
CA GLN A 105 -2.89 -14.90 -19.51
C GLN A 105 -2.37 -14.35 -18.19
N LEU A 106 -2.35 -13.01 -18.04
CA LEU A 106 -1.97 -12.37 -16.78
C LEU A 106 -2.93 -12.75 -15.65
N LEU A 107 -4.24 -12.72 -15.90
CA LEU A 107 -5.26 -13.11 -14.93
C LEU A 107 -5.13 -14.59 -14.55
N MET A 108 -4.84 -15.47 -15.52
CA MET A 108 -4.61 -16.90 -15.28
C MET A 108 -3.36 -17.13 -14.43
N ILE A 109 -2.25 -16.46 -14.73
CA ILE A 109 -1.02 -16.53 -13.94
C ILE A 109 -1.29 -16.02 -12.52
N PHE A 110 -1.96 -14.88 -12.38
CA PHE A 110 -2.27 -14.29 -11.08
C PHE A 110 -3.19 -15.18 -10.25
N THR A 111 -4.23 -15.74 -10.86
CA THR A 111 -5.17 -16.66 -10.20
C THR A 111 -4.47 -17.95 -9.80
N GLY A 112 -3.66 -18.53 -10.69
CA GLY A 112 -2.86 -19.72 -10.40
C GLY A 112 -1.88 -19.49 -9.25
N PHE A 113 -1.15 -18.38 -9.28
CA PHE A 113 -0.26 -17.98 -8.20
C PHE A 113 -1.00 -17.77 -6.88
N SER A 114 -2.15 -17.09 -6.92
CA SER A 114 -2.99 -16.85 -5.72
C SER A 114 -3.51 -18.16 -5.13
N LEU A 115 -3.91 -19.12 -5.96
CA LEU A 115 -4.37 -20.44 -5.52
C LEU A 115 -3.22 -21.27 -4.92
N VAL A 116 -2.06 -21.30 -5.57
CA VAL A 116 -0.85 -21.96 -5.06
C VAL A 116 -0.43 -21.34 -3.73
N PHE A 117 -0.40 -20.01 -3.64
CA PHE A 117 -0.06 -19.30 -2.42
C PHE A 117 -1.07 -19.57 -1.30
N THR A 118 -2.37 -19.56 -1.60
CA THR A 118 -3.44 -19.88 -0.65
C THR A 118 -3.31 -21.32 -0.15
N PHE A 119 -3.07 -22.28 -1.05
CA PHE A 119 -2.89 -23.68 -0.69
C PHE A 119 -1.63 -23.88 0.15
N ASN A 120 -0.51 -23.28 -0.24
CA ASN A 120 0.73 -23.32 0.53
C ASN A 120 0.53 -22.68 1.92
N SER A 121 -0.18 -21.56 2.01
CA SER A 121 -0.55 -20.93 3.28
C SER A 121 -1.36 -21.88 4.17
N LEU A 122 -2.34 -22.62 3.62
CA LEU A 122 -3.11 -23.62 4.38
C LEU A 122 -2.24 -24.78 4.91
N LEU A 123 -1.24 -25.22 4.15
CA LEU A 123 -0.29 -26.25 4.60
C LEU A 123 0.66 -25.71 5.68
N THR A 124 1.15 -24.50 5.46
CA THR A 124 2.16 -23.83 6.29
C THR A 124 1.57 -23.30 7.61
N LEU A 125 0.26 -23.02 7.65
CA LEU A 125 -0.50 -22.67 8.86
C LEU A 125 -0.41 -23.73 9.97
N LYS A 126 -0.05 -24.98 9.66
CA LYS A 126 0.18 -26.03 10.67
C LYS A 126 1.59 -26.04 11.26
N GLU A 127 2.58 -25.50 10.55
CA GLU A 127 4.01 -25.62 10.90
C GLU A 127 4.65 -24.30 11.33
N VAL A 128 4.06 -23.17 10.96
CA VAL A 128 4.58 -21.85 11.38
C VAL A 128 4.33 -21.67 12.86
N SER A 129 5.42 -21.80 13.62
CA SER A 129 5.51 -21.16 14.92
C SER A 129 4.94 -19.75 14.78
N VAL A 130 4.11 -19.39 15.74
CA VAL A 130 3.30 -18.18 15.81
C VAL A 130 4.06 -16.82 15.94
N PRO A 131 5.43 -16.69 16.00
CA PRO A 131 6.06 -15.38 16.26
C PRO A 131 5.75 -14.27 15.27
N ASP A 132 5.76 -14.51 13.96
CA ASP A 132 5.83 -13.41 12.98
C ASP A 132 4.55 -12.58 12.93
N HIS A 133 3.37 -13.22 12.92
CA HIS A 133 2.12 -12.47 12.90
C HIS A 133 1.86 -11.76 14.23
N ILE A 134 2.27 -12.34 15.36
CA ILE A 134 2.23 -11.66 16.66
C ILE A 134 3.19 -10.47 16.65
N PHE A 135 4.38 -10.62 16.08
CA PHE A 135 5.38 -9.58 15.97
C PHE A 135 4.88 -8.41 15.10
N TYR A 136 4.44 -8.68 13.88
CA TYR A 136 3.92 -7.66 12.97
C TYR A 136 2.63 -6.99 13.48
N SER A 137 1.74 -7.74 14.14
CA SER A 137 0.55 -7.16 14.76
C SER A 137 0.89 -6.27 15.96
N ARG A 138 1.90 -6.62 16.76
CA ARG A 138 2.43 -5.75 17.82
C ARG A 138 3.04 -4.48 17.26
N ILE A 139 3.83 -4.57 16.19
CA ILE A 139 4.37 -3.37 15.52
C ILE A 139 3.23 -2.49 15.01
N ALA A 140 2.24 -3.04 14.30
CA ALA A 140 1.09 -2.28 13.82
C ALA A 140 0.32 -1.60 14.97
N TYR A 141 0.16 -2.29 16.09
CA TYR A 141 -0.43 -1.74 17.31
C TYR A 141 0.40 -0.58 17.89
N TYR A 142 1.72 -0.72 17.99
CA TYR A 142 2.60 0.33 18.50
C TYR A 142 2.76 1.51 17.53
N ILE A 143 2.73 1.29 16.22
CA ILE A 143 2.64 2.37 15.21
C ILE A 143 1.41 3.24 15.51
N ASN A 144 0.27 2.62 15.80
CA ASN A 144 -0.95 3.36 16.12
C ASN A 144 -0.81 4.15 17.43
N LEU A 145 -0.24 3.55 18.47
CA LEU A 145 -0.08 4.21 19.77
C LEU A 145 0.96 5.33 19.77
N THR A 146 2.06 5.16 19.05
CA THR A 146 3.29 5.93 19.26
C THR A 146 3.73 6.70 18.01
N GLY A 147 3.27 6.28 16.84
CA GLY A 147 3.80 6.76 15.56
C GLY A 147 5.18 6.22 15.24
N GLU A 148 5.68 5.23 15.97
CA GLU A 148 6.98 4.61 15.72
C GLU A 148 6.80 3.15 15.29
N GLU A 149 7.60 2.74 14.31
CA GLU A 149 7.66 1.35 13.84
C GLU A 149 8.67 0.57 14.68
N ASN A 150 8.30 0.28 15.93
CA ASN A 150 9.08 -0.56 16.83
C ASN A 150 8.17 -1.37 17.77
N ASP A 151 8.66 -2.52 18.25
CA ASP A 151 8.00 -3.32 19.30
C ASP A 151 8.56 -3.02 20.70
N TYR A 152 9.66 -2.26 20.77
CA TYR A 152 10.39 -1.96 21.99
C TYR A 152 9.93 -0.68 22.70
N TYR A 153 8.72 -0.17 22.45
CA TYR A 153 8.25 1.10 23.00
C TYR A 153 8.52 1.26 24.52
N ILE A 154 8.20 0.25 25.33
CA ILE A 154 8.46 0.30 26.78
C ILE A 154 9.97 0.42 27.07
N ALA A 155 10.82 -0.32 26.36
CA ALA A 155 12.26 -0.24 26.53
C ALA A 155 12.83 1.11 26.06
N ASN A 156 12.31 1.66 24.96
CA ASN A 156 12.67 3.00 24.48
C ASN A 156 12.25 4.11 25.46
N VAL A 157 11.12 3.94 26.17
CA VAL A 157 10.69 4.87 27.23
C VAL A 157 11.57 4.78 28.46
N LEU A 158 12.01 3.57 28.83
CA LEU A 158 12.85 3.33 30.02
C LEU A 158 14.32 3.71 29.80
N ASP A 159 14.84 3.57 28.58
CA ASP A 159 16.21 3.96 28.21
C ASP A 159 16.23 4.67 26.84
N LYS A 160 16.50 5.99 26.87
CA LYS A 160 16.62 6.81 25.65
C LYS A 160 17.79 6.42 24.75
N ASN A 161 18.78 5.68 25.27
CA ASN A 161 19.89 5.17 24.49
C ASN A 161 19.60 3.79 23.89
N PHE A 162 18.50 3.14 24.27
CA PHE A 162 18.07 1.90 23.66
C PHE A 162 17.63 2.18 22.22
N ARG A 163 18.52 1.88 21.29
CA ARG A 163 18.21 1.85 19.86
C ARG A 163 17.87 0.39 19.55
N GLY A 164 16.60 0.04 19.73
CA GLY A 164 16.08 -1.28 19.35
C GLY A 164 16.28 -1.58 17.85
N ALA A 165 15.55 -2.58 17.33
CA ALA A 165 15.59 -2.89 15.90
C ALA A 165 15.31 -1.64 15.06
N THR A 166 16.14 -1.42 14.03
CA THR A 166 16.01 -0.28 13.12
C THR A 166 14.68 -0.41 12.36
N PRO A 167 13.85 0.64 12.27
CA PRO A 167 12.55 0.54 11.60
C PRO A 167 12.74 0.13 10.14
N TYR A 168 11.96 -0.85 9.71
CA TYR A 168 12.02 -1.40 8.35
C TYR A 168 11.14 -0.62 7.35
N HIS A 169 10.32 0.33 7.84
CA HIS A 169 9.44 1.19 7.04
C HIS A 169 8.50 0.39 6.14
N PHE A 170 7.95 -0.70 6.68
CA PHE A 170 7.04 -1.59 5.95
C PHE A 170 5.69 -0.91 5.76
N TYR A 171 5.45 -0.48 4.53
CA TYR A 171 4.23 0.17 4.08
C TYR A 171 2.94 -0.58 4.49
N GLU A 172 2.99 -1.91 4.46
CA GLU A 172 1.91 -2.81 4.88
C GLU A 172 1.61 -2.74 6.38
N LEU A 173 2.60 -2.48 7.24
CA LEU A 173 2.38 -2.34 8.69
C LEU A 173 1.70 -1.03 9.03
N TRP A 174 2.02 0.05 8.31
CA TRP A 174 1.32 1.33 8.41
C TRP A 174 -0.13 1.21 7.94
N LEU A 175 -0.37 0.48 6.86
CA LEU A 175 -1.73 0.17 6.40
C LEU A 175 -2.50 -0.66 7.44
N ALA A 176 -1.87 -1.69 8.00
CA ALA A 176 -2.49 -2.53 9.04
C ALA A 176 -2.81 -1.70 10.30
N GLY A 177 -1.88 -0.86 10.75
CA GLY A 177 -2.09 0.07 11.87
C GLY A 177 -3.23 1.04 11.62
N ALA A 178 -3.37 1.54 10.39
CA ALA A 178 -4.46 2.43 10.02
C ALA A 178 -5.82 1.73 10.01
N LEU A 179 -5.93 0.56 9.37
CA LEU A 179 -7.17 -0.20 9.27
C LEU A 179 -7.64 -0.78 10.61
N THR A 180 -6.73 -1.02 11.55
CA THR A 180 -7.06 -1.50 12.91
C THR A 180 -7.30 -0.38 13.92
N SER A 181 -7.10 0.88 13.51
CA SER A 181 -7.31 2.05 14.37
C SER A 181 -8.75 2.59 14.39
N VAL A 182 -9.61 2.06 13.52
CA VAL A 182 -11.04 2.40 13.38
C VAL A 182 -11.87 1.39 14.15
#